data_AF-A0A934N738-F1
#
_entry.id   AF-A0A934N738-F1
#
_cell.length_a   1.000
_cell.length_b   1.000
_cell.length_c   1.000
_cell.angle_alpha   90.00
_cell.angle_beta   90.00
_cell.angle_gamma   90.00
#
_symmetry.space_group_name_H-M   'P 1'
#
loop_
_entity.id
_entity.type
_entity.pdbx_description
1 polymer ?
#
loop_
_entity_poly.entity_id
_entity_poly.type
_entity_poly.pdbx_seq_one_letter_code
_entity_poly.pdbx_strand_id
1 'polypeptide(L)'
;MRVGSRRRRSPSALGSWLAWTFVGFLAASLAALVTWQRTPLVVVLVLSVLALVLVLLWRFSMPGRATKVLLGLGAGDDESRPRVRRMWRRGPVWHVAWRMPVGVTVSALQHHREAIEQALDVSADFWYERGMVHMRAGTKRLPKRVEFQRFYEQGGR
;
A
#
# COMPACT_ATOMS: atom_id res chain seq x y z
N MET A 1 21.69 35.46 -10.48
CA MET A 1 20.21 35.35 -10.38
C MET A 1 19.84 34.20 -9.45
N ARG A 2 18.94 34.49 -8.50
CA ARG A 2 18.34 33.74 -7.37
C ARG A 2 18.73 32.26 -7.08
N VAL A 3 19.18 32.12 -5.84
CA VAL A 3 19.27 30.91 -4.99
C VAL A 3 17.91 30.21 -4.84
N GLY A 4 17.86 28.91 -5.10
CA GLY A 4 16.73 28.03 -4.80
C GLY A 4 17.15 26.95 -3.81
N SER A 5 16.68 27.07 -2.57
CA SER A 5 17.03 26.26 -1.42
C SER A 5 16.59 24.80 -1.55
N ARG A 6 17.54 23.86 -1.34
CA ARG A 6 17.26 22.43 -1.17
C ARG A 6 16.52 22.20 0.15
N ARG A 7 15.19 22.04 0.10
CA ARG A 7 14.45 21.46 1.23
C ARG A 7 14.82 19.98 1.38
N ARG A 8 15.75 19.68 2.29
CA ARG A 8 15.90 18.36 2.90
C ARG A 8 14.54 18.02 3.54
N ARG A 9 13.80 17.07 2.94
CA ARG A 9 12.67 16.44 3.64
C ARG A 9 13.26 15.62 4.78
N SER A 10 13.08 16.11 5.98
CA SER A 10 13.27 15.34 7.21
C SER A 10 12.46 14.05 7.15
N PRO A 11 12.95 12.93 7.71
CA PRO A 11 12.09 11.80 8.00
C PRO A 11 10.95 12.30 8.88
N SER A 12 9.71 12.05 8.46
CA SER A 12 8.51 12.52 9.15
C SER A 12 8.50 12.03 10.60
N ALA A 13 8.67 12.96 11.55
CA ALA A 13 8.68 12.71 13.00
C ALA A 13 7.43 11.96 13.50
N LEU A 14 6.33 12.04 12.76
CA LEU A 14 5.09 11.28 13.00
C LEU A 14 5.27 9.75 12.91
N GLY A 15 6.09 9.27 11.98
CA GLY A 15 6.31 7.83 11.79
C GLY A 15 7.19 7.21 12.88
N SER A 16 8.20 7.94 13.36
CA SER A 16 9.03 7.50 14.47
C SER A 16 8.25 7.53 15.79
N TRP A 17 7.44 8.55 16.02
CA TRP A 17 6.65 8.66 17.25
C TRP A 17 5.65 7.51 17.41
N LEU A 18 4.93 7.15 16.33
CA LEU A 18 4.05 5.98 16.30
C LEU A 18 4.79 4.65 16.51
N ALA A 19 6.01 4.51 15.98
CA ALA A 19 6.83 3.33 16.19
C ALA A 19 7.26 3.19 17.66
N TRP A 20 7.63 4.29 18.33
CA TRP A 20 7.99 4.30 19.75
C TRP A 20 6.79 4.02 20.66
N THR A 21 5.60 4.53 20.33
CA THR A 21 4.37 4.18 21.08
C THR A 21 4.02 2.70 20.92
N PHE A 22 4.25 2.12 19.74
CA PHE A 22 4.04 0.68 19.49
C PHE A 22 5.00 -0.18 20.31
N VAL A 23 6.29 0.17 20.35
CA VAL A 23 7.30 -0.53 21.16
C VAL A 23 6.97 -0.45 22.66
N GLY A 24 6.55 0.73 23.15
CA GLY A 24 6.13 0.91 24.54
C GLY A 24 4.91 0.07 24.90
N PHE A 25 3.91 0.01 24.02
CA PHE A 25 2.70 -0.80 24.23
C PHE A 25 3.00 -2.30 24.23
N LEU A 26 3.93 -2.74 23.36
CA LEU A 26 4.35 -4.13 23.25
C LEU A 26 5.13 -4.57 24.49
N ALA A 27 6.02 -3.73 25.00
CA ALA A 27 6.76 -3.96 26.24
C ALA A 27 5.83 -4.00 27.48
N ALA A 28 4.87 -3.08 27.57
CA ALA A 28 3.89 -3.06 28.65
C ALA A 28 2.94 -4.27 28.61
N SER A 29 2.56 -4.73 27.41
CA SER A 29 1.74 -5.93 27.21
C SER A 29 2.49 -7.20 27.59
N LEU A 30 3.79 -7.29 27.29
CA LEU A 30 4.67 -8.38 27.74
C LEU A 30 4.81 -8.38 29.27
N ALA A 31 4.96 -7.22 29.90
CA ALA A 31 5.02 -7.10 31.36
C ALA A 31 3.69 -7.49 32.06
N ALA A 32 2.54 -7.18 31.43
CA ALA A 32 1.22 -7.56 31.93
C ALA A 32 0.88 -9.06 31.72
N LEU A 33 1.52 -9.71 30.74
CA LEU A 33 1.44 -11.17 30.54
C LEU A 33 2.14 -11.97 31.65
N VAL A 34 3.16 -11.36 32.29
CA VAL A 34 3.92 -11.95 33.40
C VAL A 34 3.12 -11.91 34.72
N THR A 35 2.12 -11.04 34.86
CA THR A 35 1.26 -10.97 36.06
C THR A 35 0.03 -11.89 35.92
N TRP A 36 0.24 -13.11 36.43
CA TRP A 36 -0.49 -14.37 36.18
C TRP A 36 -1.93 -14.51 36.74
N GLN A 37 -2.78 -13.48 36.67
CA GLN A 37 -4.17 -13.62 37.21
C GLN A 37 -5.30 -12.91 36.44
N ARG A 38 -5.02 -12.14 35.38
CA ARG A 38 -6.04 -11.48 34.53
C ARG A 38 -5.74 -11.60 33.03
N THR A 39 -5.07 -12.69 32.65
CA THR A 39 -4.44 -12.87 31.35
C THR A 39 -5.38 -13.01 30.13
N PRO A 40 -6.59 -13.62 30.18
CA PRO A 40 -7.33 -13.87 28.94
C PRO A 40 -7.95 -12.59 28.35
N LEU A 41 -8.49 -11.70 29.18
CA LEU A 41 -9.13 -10.46 28.71
C LEU A 41 -8.10 -9.46 28.15
N VAL A 42 -6.93 -9.34 28.79
CA VAL A 42 -5.86 -8.47 28.32
C VAL A 42 -5.31 -8.98 26.99
N VAL A 43 -5.13 -10.29 26.85
CA VAL A 43 -4.69 -10.91 25.58
C VAL A 43 -5.70 -10.66 24.47
N VAL A 44 -7.01 -10.85 24.71
CA VAL A 44 -8.06 -10.58 23.71
C VAL A 44 -8.09 -9.11 23.31
N LEU A 45 -7.96 -8.19 24.27
CA LEU A 45 -7.94 -6.76 24.00
C LEU A 45 -6.72 -6.37 23.14
N VAL A 46 -5.52 -6.85 23.50
CA VAL A 46 -4.29 -6.61 22.75
C VAL A 46 -4.38 -7.17 21.33
N LEU A 47 -4.89 -8.40 21.17
CA LEU A 47 -5.09 -9.01 19.85
C LEU A 47 -6.11 -8.24 19.01
N SER A 48 -7.19 -7.74 19.62
CA SER A 48 -8.22 -6.96 18.92
C SER A 48 -7.68 -5.61 18.45
N VAL A 49 -6.92 -4.91 19.31
CA VAL A 49 -6.26 -3.65 18.96
C VAL A 49 -5.21 -3.88 17.87
N LEU A 50 -4.42 -4.95 17.97
CA LEU A 50 -3.44 -5.32 16.96
C LEU A 50 -4.10 -5.60 15.60
N ALA A 51 -5.20 -6.37 15.60
CA ALA A 51 -5.98 -6.66 14.40
C ALA A 51 -6.55 -5.36 13.78
N LEU A 52 -7.10 -4.46 14.60
CA LEU A 52 -7.61 -3.17 14.14
C LEU A 52 -6.51 -2.31 13.51
N VAL A 53 -5.35 -2.22 14.15
CA VAL A 53 -4.19 -1.49 13.63
C VAL A 53 -3.71 -2.09 12.31
N LEU A 54 -3.62 -3.42 12.21
CA LEU A 54 -3.28 -4.11 10.96
C LEU A 54 -4.29 -3.81 9.84
N VAL A 55 -5.60 -3.82 10.15
CA VAL A 55 -6.65 -3.47 9.19
C VAL A 55 -6.54 -2.01 8.75
N LEU A 56 -6.27 -1.09 9.66
CA LEU A 56 -6.08 0.32 9.34
C LEU A 56 -4.83 0.53 8.48
N LEU A 57 -3.70 -0.05 8.88
CA LEU A 57 -2.46 -0.01 8.10
C LEU A 57 -2.68 -0.59 6.70
N TRP A 58 -3.46 -1.68 6.58
CA TRP A 58 -3.83 -2.25 5.30
C TRP A 58 -4.77 -1.36 4.49
N ARG A 59 -5.76 -0.73 5.11
CA ARG A 59 -6.71 0.18 4.45
C ARG A 59 -6.04 1.48 3.98
N PHE A 60 -5.04 1.95 4.70
CA PHE A 60 -4.17 3.06 4.30
C PHE A 60 -3.03 2.63 3.37
N SER A 61 -2.77 1.33 3.23
CA SER A 61 -1.79 0.82 2.28
C SER A 61 -2.29 0.92 0.84
N MET A 62 -1.34 0.99 -0.10
CA MET A 62 -1.58 1.04 -1.55
C MET A 62 -2.61 0.01 -2.07
N PRO A 63 -2.55 -1.30 -1.73
CA PRO A 63 -3.53 -2.27 -2.22
C PRO A 63 -4.96 -2.02 -1.70
N GLY A 64 -5.10 -1.57 -0.45
CA GLY A 64 -6.39 -1.18 0.12
C GLY A 64 -6.99 0.02 -0.59
N ARG A 65 -6.17 1.07 -0.82
CA ARG A 65 -6.56 2.25 -1.60
C ARG A 65 -6.93 1.90 -3.03
N ALA A 66 -6.11 1.07 -3.71
CA ALA A 66 -6.38 0.63 -5.08
C ALA A 66 -7.70 -0.14 -5.17
N THR A 67 -7.96 -1.06 -4.24
CA THR A 67 -9.24 -1.80 -4.19
C THR A 67 -10.43 -0.86 -3.99
N LYS A 68 -10.30 0.17 -3.12
CA LYS A 68 -11.34 1.17 -2.91
C LYS A 68 -11.62 1.99 -4.17
N VAL A 69 -10.57 2.40 -4.90
CA VAL A 69 -10.72 3.14 -6.16
C VAL A 69 -11.40 2.27 -7.21
N LEU A 70 -11.02 0.99 -7.32
CA LEU A 70 -11.66 0.04 -8.23
C LEU A 70 -13.16 -0.12 -7.93
N LEU A 71 -13.53 -0.27 -6.66
CA LEU A 71 -14.94 -0.32 -6.25
C LEU A 71 -15.68 0.97 -6.60
N GLY A 72 -15.06 2.14 -6.38
CA GLY A 72 -15.63 3.44 -6.75
C GLY A 72 -15.83 3.63 -8.26
N LEU A 73 -15.11 2.87 -9.09
CA LEU A 73 -15.25 2.85 -10.56
C LEU A 73 -16.24 1.78 -11.04
N GLY A 74 -16.95 1.11 -10.13
CA GLY A 74 -17.92 0.07 -10.49
C GLY A 74 -17.30 -1.29 -10.78
N ALA A 75 -16.07 -1.56 -10.32
CA ALA A 75 -15.43 -2.88 -10.48
C ALA A 75 -16.03 -3.97 -9.56
N GLY A 76 -17.27 -3.82 -9.12
CA GLY A 76 -17.99 -4.71 -8.20
C GLY A 76 -18.77 -3.93 -7.15
N ASP A 77 -19.69 -4.63 -6.48
CA ASP A 77 -20.42 -4.18 -5.29
C ASP A 77 -19.91 -4.89 -4.02
N ASP A 78 -20.59 -4.71 -2.88
CA ASP A 78 -20.17 -5.31 -1.61
C ASP A 78 -20.21 -6.86 -1.64
N GLU A 79 -21.10 -7.48 -2.43
CA GLU A 79 -21.18 -8.93 -2.59
C GLU A 79 -20.14 -9.47 -3.58
N SER A 80 -19.85 -8.71 -4.64
CA SER A 80 -18.99 -9.08 -5.76
C SER A 80 -17.72 -8.24 -5.86
N ARG A 81 -17.10 -7.91 -4.72
CA ARG A 81 -15.89 -7.07 -4.69
C ARG A 81 -14.62 -7.74 -5.24
N PRO A 82 -13.68 -6.96 -5.81
CA PRO A 82 -12.33 -7.43 -6.13
C PRO A 82 -11.64 -8.02 -4.91
N ARG A 83 -11.16 -9.26 -5.02
CA ARG A 83 -10.45 -9.95 -3.92
C ARG A 83 -8.95 -9.94 -4.17
N VAL A 84 -8.20 -9.21 -3.35
CA VAL A 84 -6.73 -9.23 -3.38
C VAL A 84 -6.27 -10.67 -3.09
N ARG A 85 -5.47 -11.23 -4.00
CA ARG A 85 -4.89 -12.59 -3.87
C ARG A 85 -3.40 -12.55 -3.63
N ARG A 86 -2.70 -11.60 -4.24
CA ARG A 86 -1.26 -11.43 -4.05
C ARG A 86 -0.94 -9.95 -3.98
N MET A 87 0.02 -9.61 -3.13
CA MET A 87 0.60 -8.29 -3.10
C MET A 87 2.07 -8.41 -2.71
N TRP A 88 2.93 -7.67 -3.39
CA TRP A 88 4.32 -7.54 -3.02
C TRP A 88 4.84 -6.18 -3.47
N ARG A 89 6.00 -5.81 -2.92
CA ARG A 89 6.63 -4.53 -3.22
C ARG A 89 8.09 -4.78 -3.58
N ARG A 90 8.55 -4.19 -4.68
CA ARG A 90 9.96 -4.16 -5.07
C ARG A 90 10.39 -2.70 -5.19
N GLY A 91 11.06 -2.20 -4.15
CA GLY A 91 11.48 -0.79 -4.08
C GLY A 91 10.28 0.18 -4.13
N PRO A 92 10.24 1.15 -5.05
CA PRO A 92 9.10 2.07 -5.20
C PRO A 92 7.93 1.49 -6.02
N VAL A 93 7.98 0.22 -6.39
CA VAL A 93 6.95 -0.42 -7.22
C VAL A 93 6.14 -1.39 -6.38
N TRP A 94 4.83 -1.23 -6.41
CA TRP A 94 3.87 -2.18 -5.86
C TRP A 94 3.34 -3.07 -6.96
N HIS A 95 3.17 -4.34 -6.64
CA HIS A 95 2.48 -5.31 -7.48
C HIS A 95 1.31 -5.87 -6.68
N VAL A 96 0.13 -5.83 -7.26
CA VAL A 96 -1.09 -6.31 -6.62
C VAL A 96 -1.88 -7.11 -7.63
N ALA A 97 -2.38 -8.27 -7.22
CA ALA A 97 -3.19 -9.15 -8.05
C ALA A 97 -4.55 -9.36 -7.39
N TRP A 98 -5.61 -9.18 -8.16
CA TRP A 98 -6.99 -9.43 -7.73
C TRP A 98 -7.61 -10.56 -8.53
N ARG A 99 -8.46 -11.32 -7.86
CA ARG A 99 -9.55 -12.02 -8.53
C ARG A 99 -10.69 -11.02 -8.69
N MET A 100 -10.94 -10.62 -9.93
CA MET A 100 -12.02 -9.69 -10.28
C MET A 100 -13.37 -10.41 -10.35
N PRO A 101 -14.48 -9.70 -10.08
CA PRO A 101 -15.81 -10.21 -10.41
C PRO A 101 -16.03 -10.28 -11.93
N VAL A 102 -17.08 -11.00 -12.31
CA VAL A 102 -17.49 -11.13 -13.71
C VAL A 102 -17.92 -9.75 -14.24
N GLY A 103 -17.56 -9.43 -15.49
CA GLY A 103 -17.85 -8.14 -16.12
C GLY A 103 -16.73 -7.10 -16.00
N VAL A 104 -15.80 -7.27 -15.06
CA VAL A 104 -14.63 -6.38 -14.94
C VAL A 104 -13.49 -6.91 -15.79
N THR A 105 -13.17 -6.16 -16.84
CA THR A 105 -12.14 -6.51 -17.82
C THR A 105 -10.94 -5.58 -17.69
N VAL A 106 -9.76 -6.05 -18.13
CA VAL A 106 -8.56 -5.19 -18.16
C VAL A 106 -8.75 -3.99 -19.09
N SER A 107 -9.49 -4.15 -20.19
CA SER A 107 -9.81 -3.04 -21.09
C SER A 107 -10.61 -1.94 -20.40
N ALA A 108 -11.61 -2.29 -19.58
CA ALA A 108 -12.35 -1.32 -18.79
C ALA A 108 -11.45 -0.59 -17.78
N LEU A 109 -10.53 -1.32 -17.13
CA LEU A 109 -9.58 -0.72 -16.19
C LEU A 109 -8.57 0.20 -16.90
N GLN A 110 -8.12 -0.18 -18.09
CA GLN A 110 -7.25 0.66 -18.92
C GLN A 110 -7.98 1.92 -19.40
N HIS A 111 -9.28 1.83 -19.69
CA HIS A 111 -10.09 3.00 -20.03
C HIS A 111 -10.17 4.01 -18.88
N HIS A 112 -10.26 3.53 -17.63
CA HIS A 112 -10.25 4.38 -16.44
C HIS A 112 -8.87 4.63 -15.84
N ARG A 113 -7.79 4.25 -16.54
CA ARG A 113 -6.43 4.26 -16.01
C ARG A 113 -6.03 5.63 -15.47
N GLU A 114 -6.27 6.71 -16.21
CA GLU A 114 -5.90 8.06 -15.78
C GLU A 114 -6.58 8.46 -14.47
N ALA A 115 -7.87 8.16 -14.32
CA ALA A 115 -8.60 8.41 -13.08
C ALA A 115 -8.02 7.59 -11.91
N ILE A 116 -7.64 6.33 -12.15
CA ILE A 116 -7.01 5.48 -11.14
C ILE A 116 -5.64 6.03 -10.74
N GLU A 117 -4.81 6.41 -11.71
CA GLU A 117 -3.49 7.00 -11.48
C GLU A 117 -3.58 8.29 -10.66
N GLN A 118 -4.53 9.16 -10.99
CA GLN A 118 -4.78 10.41 -10.25
C GLN A 118 -5.29 10.16 -8.82
N ALA A 119 -6.27 9.26 -8.64
CA ALA A 119 -6.83 8.96 -7.32
C ALA A 119 -5.80 8.32 -6.37
N LEU A 120 -4.84 7.59 -6.92
CA LEU A 120 -3.79 6.92 -6.17
C LEU A 120 -2.48 7.72 -6.08
N ASP A 121 -2.32 8.79 -6.87
CA ASP A 121 -1.08 9.55 -7.08
C ASP A 121 0.10 8.63 -7.46
N VAL A 122 -0.13 7.74 -8.42
CA VAL A 122 0.86 6.76 -8.92
C VAL A 122 0.75 6.57 -10.42
N SER A 123 1.80 6.05 -11.05
CA SER A 123 1.67 5.45 -12.38
C SER A 123 1.22 4.00 -12.22
N ALA A 124 0.21 3.58 -12.98
CA ALA A 124 -0.40 2.27 -12.89
C ALA A 124 -0.39 1.57 -14.25
N ASP A 125 -0.17 0.26 -14.24
CA ASP A 125 -0.28 -0.58 -15.42
C ASP A 125 -1.04 -1.86 -15.07
N PHE A 126 -1.89 -2.34 -15.97
CA PHE A 126 -2.81 -3.44 -15.72
C PHE A 126 -2.68 -4.53 -16.79
N TRP A 127 -2.61 -5.79 -16.35
CA TRP A 127 -2.61 -6.94 -17.25
C TRP A 127 -3.36 -8.12 -16.64
N TYR A 128 -3.81 -9.05 -17.48
CA TYR A 128 -4.47 -10.27 -17.04
C TYR A 128 -3.52 -11.45 -17.14
N GLU A 129 -3.41 -12.23 -16.08
CA GLU A 129 -2.59 -13.44 -16.06
C GLU A 129 -3.14 -14.46 -15.06
N ARG A 130 -3.30 -15.72 -15.50
CA ARG A 130 -3.71 -16.86 -14.67
C ARG A 130 -5.01 -16.62 -13.88
N GLY A 131 -6.05 -16.09 -14.52
CA GLY A 131 -7.33 -15.87 -13.83
C GLY A 131 -7.38 -14.63 -12.93
N MET A 132 -6.32 -13.81 -12.94
CA MET A 132 -6.19 -12.64 -12.08
C MET A 132 -5.86 -11.41 -12.89
N VAL A 133 -6.37 -10.28 -12.45
CA VAL A 133 -5.93 -8.97 -12.93
C VAL A 133 -4.81 -8.50 -12.01
N HIS A 134 -3.69 -8.14 -12.63
CA HIS A 134 -2.53 -7.59 -11.94
C HIS A 134 -2.45 -6.10 -12.20
N MET A 135 -2.00 -5.36 -11.19
CA MET A 135 -1.63 -3.96 -11.28
C MET A 135 -0.18 -3.83 -10.84
N ARG A 136 0.59 -3.07 -11.60
CA ARG A 136 1.89 -2.55 -11.20
C ARG A 136 1.76 -1.06 -10.95
N ALA A 137 2.02 -0.62 -9.73
CA ALA A 137 1.91 0.78 -9.32
C ALA A 137 3.29 1.34 -8.94
N GLY A 138 3.81 2.28 -9.73
CA GLY A 138 5.02 3.02 -9.42
C GLY A 138 4.71 4.24 -8.57
N THR A 139 5.20 4.28 -7.33
CA THR A 139 4.95 5.39 -6.39
C THR A 139 5.98 6.52 -6.47
N LYS A 140 7.06 6.33 -7.24
CA LYS A 140 8.11 7.34 -7.43
C LYS A 140 7.92 8.03 -8.76
N ARG A 141 8.00 9.36 -8.77
CA ARG A 141 8.02 10.14 -10.01
C ARG A 141 9.23 9.74 -10.85
N LEU A 142 8.99 9.42 -12.12
CA LEU A 142 10.07 9.26 -13.07
C LEU A 142 10.83 10.59 -13.24
N PRO A 143 12.17 10.55 -13.29
CA PRO A 143 12.96 11.72 -13.63
C PRO A 143 12.57 12.21 -15.03
N LYS A 144 12.23 13.50 -15.16
CA LYS A 144 11.83 14.11 -16.44
C LYS A 144 12.92 14.06 -17.51
N ARG A 145 14.17 13.92 -17.10
CA ARG A 145 15.34 13.77 -17.95
C ARG A 145 16.29 12.81 -17.25
N VAL A 146 16.76 11.81 -17.98
CA VAL A 146 17.87 10.96 -17.59
C VAL A 146 18.92 11.14 -18.67
N GLU A 147 20.12 11.55 -18.27
CA GLU A 147 21.26 11.55 -19.19
C GLU A 147 21.54 10.13 -19.64
N PHE A 148 21.74 9.95 -20.96
CA PHE A 148 21.85 8.64 -21.59
C PHE A 148 22.89 7.74 -20.91
N GLN A 149 23.99 8.34 -20.41
CA GLN A 149 25.05 7.66 -19.67
C GLN A 149 24.56 7.04 -18.34
N ARG A 150 23.74 7.75 -17.57
CA ARG A 150 23.19 7.25 -16.28
C ARG A 150 22.16 6.14 -16.44
N PHE A 151 21.54 6.02 -17.62
CA PHE A 151 20.53 4.99 -17.88
C PHE A 151 21.15 3.59 -17.90
N TYR A 152 22.32 3.43 -18.54
CA TYR A 152 23.01 2.15 -18.65
C TYR A 152 23.77 1.77 -17.36
N GLU A 153 24.20 2.74 -16.56
CA GLU A 153 24.81 2.47 -15.25
C GLU A 153 23.81 1.86 -14.24
N GLN A 154 22.50 2.12 -14.39
CA GLN A 154 21.46 1.63 -13.49
C GLN A 154 20.74 0.35 -13.98
N GLY A 155 20.82 0.02 -15.27
CA GLY A 155 20.13 -1.15 -15.85
C GLY A 155 20.95 -2.46 -15.87
N GLY A 156 22.24 -2.41 -15.49
CA GLY A 156 23.18 -3.52 -15.59
C GLY A 156 23.43 -4.34 -14.32
N ARG A 157 22.51 -4.36 -13.35
CA ARG A 157 22.59 -5.24 -12.16
C ARG A 157 21.31 -6.03 -11.95
#